data_AF-A0A6N7VDH4-F1
#
_entry.id   AF-A0A6N7VDH4-F1
#
_cell.length_a   1.000
_cell.length_b   1.000
_cell.length_c   1.000
_cell.angle_alpha   90.00
_cell.angle_beta   90.00
_cell.angle_gamma   90.00
#
_symmetry.space_group_name_H-M   'P 1'
#
loop_
_entity.id
_entity.type
_entity.pdbx_description
1 polymer ?
#
loop_
_entity_poly.entity_id
_entity_poly.type
_entity_poly.pdbx_seq_one_letter_code
_entity_poly.pdbx_strand_id
1 'polypeptide(L)' 'MAEVFDVNPEYLLQEDGPLPERIEAELELLRSMRRAEVRNFAARALGQVDPEALRKIAQILDESA' A
#
# COMPACT_ATOMS: atom_id res chain seq x y z
N MET A 1 31.21 1.41 -0.83
CA MET A 1 29.87 1.73 -1.38
C MET A 1 28.79 1.43 -0.38
N ALA A 2 28.56 0.18 0.04
CA ALA A 2 27.58 -0.16 1.09
C ALA A 2 27.80 0.61 2.41
N GLU A 3 29.06 0.71 2.86
CA GLU A 3 29.46 1.49 4.05
C GLU A 3 29.16 2.99 3.94
N VAL A 4 29.21 3.56 2.72
CA VAL A 4 28.88 4.99 2.49
C VAL A 4 27.39 5.25 2.71
N PHE A 5 26.56 4.25 2.45
CA PHE A 5 25.11 4.35 2.60
C PHE A 5 24.59 3.75 3.91
N ASP A 6 25.49 3.17 4.73
CA ASP A 6 25.17 2.44 5.96
C ASP A 6 24.08 1.37 5.74
N VAL A 7 24.30 0.52 4.71
CA VAL A 7 23.40 -0.57 4.35
C VAL A 7 24.13 -1.89 4.25
N ASN A 8 23.39 -3.00 4.38
CA ASN A 8 23.92 -4.31 4.07
C ASN A 8 24.36 -4.35 2.58
N PRO A 9 25.58 -4.80 2.24
CA PRO A 9 26.03 -4.93 0.86
C PRO A 9 25.11 -5.74 -0.05
N GLU A 10 24.43 -6.75 0.49
CA GLU A 10 23.50 -7.61 -0.25
C GLU A 10 22.32 -6.80 -0.81
N TYR A 11 21.86 -5.75 -0.11
CA TYR A 11 20.82 -4.85 -0.61
C TYR A 11 21.18 -4.20 -1.95
N LEU A 12 22.46 -3.92 -2.19
CA LEU A 12 22.93 -3.27 -3.41
C LEU A 12 23.28 -4.26 -4.52
N LEU A 13 23.47 -5.53 -4.19
CA LEU A 13 24.06 -6.54 -5.08
C LEU A 13 23.08 -7.65 -5.48
N GLN A 14 22.05 -7.88 -4.68
CA GLN A 14 21.06 -8.93 -4.89
C GLN A 14 19.66 -8.30 -4.99
N GLU A 15 18.82 -8.84 -5.87
CA GLU A 15 17.46 -8.34 -6.08
C GLU A 15 16.56 -8.55 -4.85
N ASP A 16 16.81 -9.63 -4.12
CA ASP A 16 16.11 -10.07 -2.92
C ASP A 16 16.93 -9.83 -1.63
N GLY A 17 17.95 -8.98 -1.71
CA GLY A 17 18.76 -8.61 -0.55
C GLY A 17 17.93 -7.94 0.56
N PRO A 18 18.36 -8.05 1.83
CA PRO A 18 17.61 -7.54 2.97
C PRO A 18 17.44 -6.02 2.89
N LEU A 19 16.19 -5.55 2.94
CA LEU A 19 15.87 -4.13 2.89
C LEU A 19 16.31 -3.42 4.18
N PRO A 20 16.95 -2.24 4.09
CA PRO A 20 17.21 -1.42 5.27
C PRO A 20 15.90 -0.92 5.90
N GLU A 21 15.84 -0.91 7.23
CA GLU A 21 14.65 -0.53 8.01
C GLU A 21 14.09 0.84 7.62
N ARG A 22 14.96 1.81 7.35
CA ARG A 22 14.55 3.15 6.89
C ARG A 22 13.78 3.09 5.56
N ILE A 23 14.24 2.28 4.62
CA ILE A 23 13.60 2.12 3.31
C ILE A 23 12.28 1.38 3.46
N GLU A 24 12.23 0.37 4.31
CA GLU A 24 11.00 -0.36 4.62
C GLU A 24 9.91 0.58 5.20
N ALA A 25 10.29 1.45 6.15
CA ALA A 25 9.38 2.45 6.72
C ALA A 25 8.85 3.45 5.67
N GLU A 26 9.71 3.92 4.77
CA GLU A 26 9.33 4.83 3.70
C GLU A 26 8.38 4.17 2.67
N LEU A 27 8.66 2.92 2.31
CA LEU A 27 7.76 2.14 1.46
C LEU A 27 6.40 1.90 2.12
N GLU A 28 6.37 1.65 3.43
CA GLU A 28 5.10 1.48 4.15
C GLU A 28 4.31 2.78 4.21
N LEU A 29 4.99 3.93 4.39
CA LEU A 29 4.36 5.24 4.28
C LEU A 29 3.73 5.42 2.89
N LEU A 30 4.46 5.14 1.80
CA LEU A 30 3.94 5.24 0.44
C LEU A 30 2.72 4.33 0.21
N ARG A 31 2.77 3.09 0.71
CA ARG A 31 1.63 2.16 0.65
C ARG A 31 0.44 2.72 1.43
N SER A 32 0.66 3.30 2.60
CA SER A 32 -0.40 3.91 3.41
C SER A 32 -1.08 5.08 2.69
N MET A 33 -0.29 5.94 2.03
CA MET A 33 -0.80 7.06 1.24
C MET A 33 -1.63 6.57 0.06
N ARG A 34 -1.14 5.56 -0.68
CA ARG A 34 -1.90 4.97 -1.79
C ARG A 34 -3.22 4.36 -1.33
N ARG A 35 -3.23 3.66 -0.20
CA ARG A 35 -4.48 3.13 0.39
C ARG A 35 -5.44 4.26 0.77
N ALA A 36 -4.93 5.35 1.33
CA ALA A 36 -5.73 6.52 1.68
C ALA A 36 -6.32 7.21 0.42
N GLU A 37 -5.54 7.34 -0.66
CA GLU A 37 -6.02 7.86 -1.94
C GLU A 37 -7.13 7.01 -2.54
N VAL A 38 -6.93 5.68 -2.58
CA VAL A 38 -7.96 4.75 -3.07
C VAL A 38 -9.23 4.86 -2.23
N ARG A 39 -9.11 4.92 -0.89
CA ARG A 39 -10.26 5.12 -0.01
C ARG A 39 -10.97 6.45 -0.23
N ASN A 40 -10.22 7.54 -0.40
CA ASN A 40 -10.79 8.86 -0.68
C ASN A 40 -11.47 8.92 -2.04
N PHE A 41 -10.88 8.30 -3.06
CA PHE A 41 -11.48 8.16 -4.38
C PHE A 41 -12.77 7.35 -4.30
N ALA A 42 -12.73 6.19 -3.63
CA ALA A 42 -13.90 5.37 -3.40
C ALA A 42 -14.97 6.16 -2.64
N ALA A 43 -14.65 6.83 -1.53
CA ALA A 43 -15.61 7.63 -0.76
C ALA A 43 -16.26 8.75 -1.60
N ARG A 44 -15.52 9.40 -2.50
CA ARG A 44 -16.08 10.41 -3.42
C ARG A 44 -16.96 9.81 -4.51
N ALA A 45 -16.54 8.70 -5.11
CA ALA A 45 -17.34 7.98 -6.11
C ALA A 45 -18.63 7.44 -5.47
N LEU A 46 -18.51 6.87 -4.28
CA LEU A 46 -19.57 6.26 -3.51
C LEU A 46 -20.51 7.29 -2.86
N GLY A 47 -20.05 8.51 -2.59
CA GLY A 47 -20.89 9.62 -2.15
C GLY A 47 -21.92 10.07 -3.19
N GLN A 48 -21.74 9.69 -4.47
CA GLN A 48 -22.74 9.86 -5.54
C GLN A 48 -23.56 8.59 -5.81
N VAL A 49 -23.26 7.49 -5.11
CA VAL A 49 -23.90 6.19 -5.29
C VAL A 49 -24.87 5.93 -4.14
N ASP A 50 -26.05 5.43 -4.48
CA ASP A 50 -27.10 5.10 -3.52
C ASP A 50 -26.61 4.09 -2.44
N PRO A 51 -26.92 4.30 -1.15
CA PRO A 51 -26.49 3.42 -0.05
C PRO A 51 -26.89 1.94 -0.18
N GLU A 52 -27.87 1.59 -1.03
CA GLU A 52 -28.24 0.20 -1.32
C GLU A 52 -27.22 -0.48 -2.24
N ALA A 53 -26.73 0.23 -3.27
CA ALA A 53 -25.72 -0.29 -4.19
C ALA A 53 -24.38 -0.53 -3.49
N LEU A 54 -24.03 0.35 -2.55
CA LEU A 54 -22.88 0.20 -1.66
C LEU A 54 -22.92 -1.09 -0.84
N ARG A 55 -24.07 -1.41 -0.25
CA ARG A 55 -24.27 -2.64 0.52
C ARG A 55 -24.12 -3.90 -0.32
N LYS A 56 -24.60 -3.88 -1.57
CA LYS A 56 -24.44 -4.99 -2.51
C LYS A 56 -22.98 -5.20 -2.90
N ILE A 57 -22.23 -4.13 -3.15
CA ILE A 57 -20.78 -4.22 -3.46
C ILE A 57 -20.01 -4.80 -2.26
N ALA A 58 -20.32 -4.37 -1.03
CA ALA A 58 -19.69 -4.90 0.17
C ALA A 58 -19.96 -6.40 0.36
N GLN A 59 -21.21 -6.85 0.16
CA GLN A 59 -21.57 -8.28 0.21
C GLN A 59 -20.78 -9.13 -0.79
N ILE A 60 -20.62 -8.66 -2.04
CA ILE A 60 -19.85 -9.39 -3.05
C ILE A 60 -18.37 -9.51 -2.66
N LEU A 61 -17.81 -8.47 -2.03
CA LEU A 61 -16.40 -8.46 -1.62
C LEU A 61 -16.14 -9.40 -0.44
N ASP A 62 -17.07 -9.45 0.53
CA ASP A 62 -16.99 -10.34 1.70
C ASP A 62 -17.21 -11.82 1.34
N GLU A 63 -18.03 -12.12 0.32
CA GLU A 63 -18.23 -13.49 -0.20
C GLU A 63 -17.04 -14.00 -1.02
N SER A 64 -16.12 -13.11 -1.42
CA SER A 64 -14.95 -13.43 -2.23
C SER A 64 -13.67 -13.65 -1.41
N ALA A 65 -13.75 -13.58 -0.07
CA ALA A 65 -12.65 -13.77 0.88
C ALA A 65 -12.71 -15.16 1.55
#